data_AF-A0A066ZR44-F1
#
_entry.id   AF-A0A066ZR44-F1
#
_cell.length_a   1.000
_cell.length_b   1.000
_cell.length_c   1.000
_cell.angle_alpha   90.00
_cell.angle_beta   90.00
_cell.angle_gamma   90.00
#
_symmetry.space_group_name_H-M   'P 1'
#
loop_
_entity.id
_entity.type
_entity.pdbx_description
1 polymer ?
#
loop_
_entity_poly.entity_id
_entity_poly.type
_entity_poly.pdbx_seq_one_letter_code
_entity_poly.pdbx_strand_id
1 'polypeptide(L)'
;MNPQTQTSNLIEKANQAIQLDGQTKLASWVNAEKRRYYRLLLGMDLIGDIVLEREWGSLDSNLHGSKRQVIAQSAQENIGCVIAEICKTREHRGYEFADI
;
A
#
# COMPACT_ATOMS: atom_id res chain seq x y z
N MET A 1 -8.18 -14.62 7.85
CA MET A 1 -8.31 -14.58 6.37
C MET A 1 -7.00 -15.11 5.80
N ASN A 2 -7.01 -15.89 4.70
CA ASN A 2 -5.76 -16.45 4.14
C ASN A 2 -4.88 -15.30 3.55
N PRO A 3 -3.59 -15.17 3.94
CA PRO A 3 -2.69 -14.12 3.43
C PRO A 3 -2.59 -14.04 1.90
N GLN A 4 -2.70 -15.18 1.22
CA GLN A 4 -2.70 -15.23 -0.25
C GLN A 4 -3.95 -14.59 -0.83
N THR A 5 -5.12 -14.90 -0.28
CA THR A 5 -6.41 -14.29 -0.68
C THR A 5 -6.40 -12.78 -0.47
N GLN A 6 -5.79 -12.32 0.63
CA GLN A 6 -5.74 -10.89 0.94
C GLN A 6 -4.81 -10.13 0.00
N THR A 7 -3.66 -10.72 -0.36
CA THR A 7 -2.74 -10.15 -1.35
C THR A 7 -3.40 -10.05 -2.73
N SER A 8 -4.10 -11.11 -3.19
CA SER A 8 -4.82 -11.10 -4.46
C SER A 8 -5.89 -10.00 -4.52
N ASN A 9 -6.67 -9.84 -3.45
CA ASN A 9 -7.69 -8.77 -3.37
C ASN A 9 -7.07 -7.36 -3.47
N LEU A 10 -5.88 -7.16 -2.91
CA LEU A 10 -5.19 -5.87 -3.01
C LEU A 10 -4.65 -5.60 -4.41
N ILE A 11 -4.19 -6.63 -5.12
CA ILE A 11 -3.75 -6.49 -6.51
C ILE A 11 -4.95 -6.12 -7.40
N GLU A 12 -6.10 -6.73 -7.19
CA GLU A 12 -7.33 -6.37 -7.91
C GLU A 12 -7.74 -4.92 -7.62
N LYS A 13 -7.79 -4.54 -6.35
CA LYS A 13 -8.09 -3.16 -5.93
C LYS A 13 -7.08 -2.15 -6.49
N ALA A 14 -5.81 -2.53 -6.57
CA ALA A 14 -4.76 -1.71 -7.18
C ALA A 14 -5.01 -1.47 -8.67
N ASN A 15 -5.35 -2.53 -9.42
CA ASN A 15 -5.68 -2.40 -10.83
C ASN A 15 -6.87 -1.48 -11.06
N GLN A 16 -7.89 -1.53 -10.19
CA GLN A 16 -9.03 -0.61 -10.22
C GLN A 16 -8.60 0.82 -9.89
N ALA A 17 -7.76 1.03 -8.87
CA ALA A 17 -7.27 2.34 -8.48
C ALA A 17 -6.43 3.03 -9.58
N ILE A 18 -5.71 2.27 -10.39
CA ILE A 18 -4.94 2.79 -11.53
C ILE A 18 -5.87 3.29 -12.66
N GLN A 19 -7.15 2.89 -12.69
CA GLN A 19 -8.12 3.41 -13.65
C GLN A 19 -8.81 4.71 -13.19
N LEU A 20 -8.49 5.20 -11.98
CA LEU A 20 -9.10 6.37 -11.39
C LEU A 20 -8.07 7.49 -11.24
N ASP A 21 -8.51 8.72 -11.49
CA ASP A 21 -7.70 9.90 -11.19
C ASP A 21 -7.54 10.05 -9.67
N GLY A 22 -6.28 10.21 -9.22
CA GLY A 22 -5.95 10.41 -7.81
C GLY A 22 -5.65 9.14 -7.03
N GLN A 23 -5.30 9.30 -5.76
CA GLN A 23 -4.83 8.20 -4.91
C GLN A 23 -5.97 7.56 -4.10
N THR A 24 -6.02 6.23 -4.14
CA THR A 24 -6.92 5.40 -3.35
C THR A 24 -6.16 4.65 -2.27
N LYS A 25 -6.68 4.64 -1.03
CA LYS A 25 -6.18 3.78 0.06
C LYS A 25 -6.40 2.31 -0.31
N LEU A 26 -5.33 1.56 -0.54
CA LEU A 26 -5.41 0.12 -0.80
C LEU A 26 -5.60 -0.66 0.50
N ALA A 27 -4.69 -0.45 1.45
CA ALA A 27 -4.67 -1.14 2.74
C ALA A 27 -3.96 -0.33 3.82
N SER A 28 -4.29 -0.67 5.06
CA SER A 28 -3.57 -0.26 6.25
C SER A 28 -3.13 -1.50 7.04
N TRP A 29 -2.01 -1.38 7.75
CA TRP A 29 -1.51 -2.37 8.69
C TRP A 29 -1.12 -1.72 10.00
N VAL A 30 -1.20 -2.50 11.08
CA VAL A 30 -0.76 -2.11 12.42
C VAL A 30 0.21 -3.15 12.96
N ASN A 31 1.31 -2.69 13.54
CA ASN A 31 2.11 -3.48 14.47
C ASN A 31 1.76 -3.02 15.89
N ALA A 32 1.02 -3.84 16.62
CA ALA A 32 0.50 -3.51 17.95
C ALA A 32 1.63 -3.38 18.98
N GLU A 33 2.63 -4.26 18.93
CA GLU A 33 3.78 -4.27 19.84
C GLU A 33 4.60 -2.99 19.74
N LYS A 34 4.86 -2.53 18.51
CA LYS A 34 5.65 -1.32 18.22
C LYS A 34 4.81 -0.06 18.21
N ARG A 35 3.48 -0.18 18.37
CA ARG A 35 2.52 0.92 18.26
C ARG A 35 2.71 1.74 16.99
N ARG A 36 2.78 1.07 15.84
CA ARG A 36 3.01 1.71 14.53
C ARG A 36 1.98 1.31 13.50
N TYR A 37 1.64 2.26 12.63
CA TYR A 37 0.87 1.98 11.43
C TYR A 37 1.72 2.03 10.17
N TYR A 38 1.21 1.38 9.13
CA TYR A 38 1.68 1.49 7.76
C TYR A 38 0.46 1.56 6.84
N ARG A 39 0.44 2.48 5.88
CA ARG A 39 -0.66 2.64 4.92
C ARG A 39 -0.10 2.65 3.50
N LEU A 40 -0.84 2.01 2.61
CA LEU A 40 -0.52 1.95 1.18
C LEU A 40 -1.63 2.64 0.39
N LEU A 41 -1.23 3.64 -0.40
CA LEU A 41 -2.08 4.32 -1.36
C LEU A 41 -1.54 4.11 -2.77
N LEU A 42 -2.44 4.01 -3.73
CA LEU A 42 -2.10 3.86 -5.14
C LEU A 42 -3.09 4.64 -5.99
N GLY A 43 -2.61 5.22 -7.07
CA GLY A 43 -3.44 5.93 -8.03
C GLY A 43 -2.71 6.24 -9.32
N MET A 44 -3.36 7.00 -10.19
CA MET A 44 -2.76 7.61 -11.37
C MET A 44 -2.67 9.12 -11.16
N ASP A 45 -1.58 9.74 -11.63
CA ASP A 45 -1.48 11.19 -11.71
C ASP A 45 -2.05 11.74 -13.03
N LEU A 46 -2.07 13.07 -13.15
CA LEU A 46 -2.65 13.75 -14.31
C LEU A 46 -1.90 13.50 -15.62
N ILE A 47 -0.67 12.97 -15.57
CA ILE A 47 0.14 12.68 -16.78
C ILE A 47 0.13 11.20 -17.14
N GLY A 48 -0.62 10.37 -16.40
CA GLY A 48 -0.81 8.95 -16.67
C GLY A 48 0.17 8.03 -15.92
N ASP A 49 1.03 8.56 -15.04
CA ASP A 49 1.96 7.77 -14.27
C ASP A 49 1.29 7.18 -13.03
N ILE A 50 1.71 5.98 -12.64
CA ILE A 50 1.22 5.31 -11.45
C ILE A 50 1.95 5.88 -10.23
N VAL A 51 1.20 6.34 -9.24
CA VAL A 51 1.74 6.89 -8.00
C VAL A 51 1.49 5.94 -6.85
N LEU A 52 2.56 5.34 -6.33
CA LEU A 52 2.56 4.53 -5.12
C LEU A 52 3.01 5.38 -3.92
N GLU A 53 2.16 5.51 -2.91
CA GLU A 53 2.49 6.22 -1.68
C GLU A 53 2.42 5.28 -0.48
N ARG A 54 3.50 5.30 0.30
CA ARG A 54 3.65 4.52 1.52
C ARG A 54 3.70 5.50 2.67
N GLU A 55 2.77 5.41 3.59
CA GLU A 55 2.77 6.20 4.83
C GLU A 55 3.07 5.28 6.01
N TRP A 56 3.72 5.82 7.03
CA TRP A 56 3.93 5.12 8.29
C TRP A 56 4.00 6.12 9.44
N GLY A 57 3.70 5.66 10.64
CA GLY A 57 3.78 6.54 11.80
C GLY A 57 3.53 5.82 13.11
N SER A 58 3.61 6.58 14.18
CA SER A 58 3.21 6.18 15.52
C SER A 58 1.68 6.11 15.62
N LEU A 59 1.17 5.17 16.40
CA LEU A 59 -0.23 5.16 16.83
C LEU A 59 -0.49 6.07 18.04
N ASP A 60 0.58 6.49 18.73
CA ASP A 60 0.50 7.22 19.99
C ASP A 60 0.94 8.69 19.86
N SER A 61 1.40 9.10 18.67
CA SER A 61 1.86 10.46 18.43
C SER A 61 1.65 10.88 16.98
N ASN A 62 1.73 12.18 16.72
CA ASN A 62 1.65 12.76 15.38
C ASN A 62 2.95 12.58 14.56
N LEU A 63 3.86 11.70 14.98
CA LEU A 63 5.08 11.41 14.22
C LEU A 63 4.75 10.44 13.09
N HIS A 64 4.83 10.93 11.86
CA HIS A 64 4.63 10.14 10.66
C HIS A 64 5.66 10.48 9.58
N GLY A 65 5.77 9.60 8.60
CA GLY A 65 6.55 9.81 7.38
C GLY A 65 5.82 9.20 6.20
N SER A 66 6.20 9.64 5.00
CA SER A 66 5.73 9.03 3.78
C SER A 66 6.86 8.89 2.75
N LYS A 67 6.67 7.96 1.82
CA LYS A 67 7.50 7.80 0.64
C LYS A 67 6.61 7.64 -0.58
N ARG A 68 6.64 8.63 -1.45
CA ARG A 68 6.05 8.58 -2.78
C ARG A 68 7.04 7.97 -3.76
N GLN A 69 6.54 7.13 -4.65
CA GLN A 69 7.26 6.52 -5.75
C GLN A 69 6.39 6.61 -7.00
N VAL A 70 6.94 7.23 -8.05
CA VAL A 70 6.32 7.29 -9.37
C VAL A 70 6.80 6.07 -10.16
N ILE A 71 5.85 5.40 -10.80
CA ILE A 71 6.06 4.20 -11.60
C ILE A 71 5.47 4.52 -12.97
N ALA A 72 6.34 4.50 -13.99
CA ALA A 72 5.90 4.74 -15.36
C ALA A 72 4.77 3.77 -15.74
N GLN A 73 3.79 4.25 -16.50
CA GLN A 73 2.67 3.41 -16.95
C GLN A 73 3.14 2.13 -17.67
N SER A 74 4.26 2.22 -18.40
CA SER A 74 4.87 1.09 -19.09
C SER A 74 5.40 -0.03 -18.18
N ALA A 75 5.41 0.19 -16.86
CA ALA A 75 5.83 -0.77 -15.84
C ALA A 75 4.66 -1.22 -14.94
N GLN A 76 3.41 -0.97 -15.34
CA GLN A 76 2.20 -1.31 -14.59
C GLN A 76 2.13 -2.79 -14.21
N GLU A 77 2.61 -3.69 -15.06
CA GLU A 77 2.65 -5.13 -14.83
C GLU A 77 3.45 -5.51 -13.56
N ASN A 78 4.37 -4.65 -13.13
CA ASN A 78 5.19 -4.87 -11.93
C ASN A 78 4.49 -4.48 -10.62
N ILE A 79 3.35 -3.79 -10.67
CA ILE A 79 2.63 -3.34 -9.47
C ILE A 79 2.20 -4.51 -8.59
N GLY A 80 1.74 -5.60 -9.20
CA GLY A 80 1.35 -6.81 -8.46
C GLY A 80 2.50 -7.37 -7.62
N CYS A 81 3.69 -7.45 -8.21
CA CYS A 81 4.91 -7.90 -7.52
C CYS A 81 5.30 -6.96 -6.37
N VAL A 82 5.21 -5.64 -6.60
CA VAL A 82 5.50 -4.64 -5.56
C VAL A 82 4.55 -4.76 -4.37
N ILE A 83 3.25 -4.92 -4.62
CA ILE A 83 2.23 -5.08 -3.57
C ILE A 83 2.47 -6.38 -2.80
N ALA A 84 2.75 -7.49 -3.49
CA ALA A 84 3.03 -8.77 -2.86
C ALA A 84 4.26 -8.69 -1.93
N GLU A 85 5.34 -8.04 -2.38
CA GLU A 85 6.54 -7.86 -1.57
C GLU A 85 6.30 -6.98 -0.34
N ILE A 86 5.49 -5.92 -0.48
CA ILE A 86 5.06 -5.09 0.65
C ILE A 86 4.29 -5.93 1.67
N CYS A 87 3.28 -6.68 1.22
CA CYS A 87 2.46 -7.53 2.09
C CYS A 87 3.33 -8.53 2.86
N LYS A 88 4.18 -9.27 2.14
CA LYS A 88 5.13 -10.24 2.71
C LYS A 88 6.07 -9.58 3.73
N THR A 89 6.62 -8.42 3.41
CA THR A 89 7.53 -7.69 4.31
C THR A 89 6.81 -7.19 5.56
N ARG A 90 5.54 -6.75 5.45
CA ARG A 90 4.74 -6.31 6.59
C ARG A 90 4.41 -7.48 7.51
N GLU A 91 3.92 -8.58 6.96
CA GLU A 91 3.65 -9.81 7.72
C GLU A 91 4.91 -10.29 8.47
N HIS A 92 6.05 -10.40 7.78
CA HIS A 92 7.32 -10.80 8.40
C HIS A 92 7.79 -9.86 9.51
N ARG A 93 7.34 -8.60 9.52
CA ARG A 93 7.68 -7.61 10.55
C ARG A 93 6.62 -7.49 11.65
N GLY A 94 5.67 -8.42 11.72
CA GLY A 94 4.60 -8.44 12.73
C GLY A 94 3.55 -7.34 12.52
N TYR A 95 3.33 -6.92 11.27
CA TYR A 95 2.23 -6.03 10.93
C TYR A 95 1.03 -6.88 10.48
N GLU A 96 -0.14 -6.55 11.02
CA GLU A 96 -1.41 -7.17 10.68
C GLU A 96 -2.32 -6.17 9.96
N PHE A 97 -3.19 -6.65 9.10
CA PHE A 97 -4.15 -5.79 8.42
C PHE A 97 -5.09 -5.10 9.41
N ALA A 98 -5.35 -3.82 9.18
CA ALA A 98 -6.21 -3.01 10.03
C ALA A 98 -7.07 -2.07 9.18
N ASP A 99 -8.26 -1.72 9.68
CA ASP A 99 -9.07 -0.64 9.12
C ASP A 99 -8.87 0.64 9.92
N ILE A 100 -7.89 1.43 9.47
CA ILE A 100 -7.45 2.73 10.02
C ILE A 100 -7.17 3.74 8.90
#